data_AF-A0A0P0M9L7-F1
#
_entry.id   AF-A0A0P0M9L7-F1
#
_cell.length_a   1.000
_cell.length_b   1.000
_cell.length_c   1.000
_cell.angle_alpha   90.00
_cell.angle_beta   90.00
_cell.angle_gamma   90.00
#
_symmetry.space_group_name_H-M   'P 1'
#
loop_
_entity.id
_entity.type
_entity.pdbx_description
1 polymer ?
#
loop_
_entity_poly.entity_id
_entity_poly.type
_entity_poly.pdbx_seq_one_letter_code
_entity_poly.pdbx_strand_id
1 'polypeptide(L)'
;MSAALESLDRMNTALARSQNGELPQSEMIRLWRSESASLALPARFDEVLHPLLDRIEASVLFSEESCSFSQKDLLASLQMWADKARLRLSSQNGAQT
;
A
#
# COMPACT_ATOMS: atom_id res chain seq x y z
N MET A 1 -0.15 20.89 0.45
CA MET A 1 -0.36 19.44 0.65
C MET A 1 0.78 18.94 1.53
N SER A 2 0.57 18.01 2.46
CA SER A 2 1.69 17.53 3.29
C SER A 2 2.48 16.46 2.55
N ALA A 3 3.80 16.44 2.76
CA ALA A 3 4.70 15.50 2.10
C ALA A 3 4.29 14.03 2.31
N ALA A 4 3.72 13.71 3.48
CA ALA A 4 3.18 12.37 3.77
C ALA A 4 1.95 12.02 2.92
N LEU A 5 1.03 12.98 2.70
CA LEU A 5 -0.14 12.77 1.83
C LEU A 5 0.28 12.63 0.36
N GLU A 6 1.29 13.38 -0.09
CA GLU A 6 1.86 13.25 -1.43
C GLU A 6 2.53 11.88 -1.64
N SER A 7 3.24 11.38 -0.62
CA SER A 7 3.85 10.05 -0.66
C SER A 7 2.79 8.95 -0.72
N LEU A 8 1.73 9.08 0.08
CA LEU A 8 0.61 8.15 0.04
C LEU A 8 -0.15 8.18 -1.30
N ASP A 9 -0.23 9.34 -1.96
CA ASP A 9 -0.84 9.47 -3.28
C ASP A 9 -0.01 8.75 -4.37
N ARG A 10 1.32 8.88 -4.32
CA ARG A 10 2.22 8.10 -5.19
C ARG A 10 2.08 6.60 -4.97
N MET A 11 1.97 6.15 -3.71
CA MET A 11 1.73 4.75 -3.37
C MET A 11 0.42 4.23 -3.94
N ASN A 12 -0.69 4.98 -3.79
CA ASN A 12 -1.99 4.61 -4.37
C ASN A 12 -1.96 4.58 -5.90
N THR A 13 -1.26 5.53 -6.52
CA THR A 13 -1.08 5.55 -7.98
C THR A 13 -0.36 4.30 -8.47
N ALA A 14 0.69 3.86 -7.78
CA ALA A 14 1.39 2.62 -8.09
C ALA A 14 0.48 1.38 -7.92
N LEU A 15 -0.37 1.37 -6.88
CA LEU A 15 -1.33 0.30 -6.65
C LEU A 15 -2.36 0.21 -7.78
N ALA A 16 -2.97 1.33 -8.18
CA ALA A 16 -3.94 1.37 -9.27
C ALA A 16 -3.31 0.90 -10.60
N ARG A 17 -2.10 1.38 -10.92
CA ARG A 17 -1.36 0.92 -12.10
C ARG A 17 -1.09 -0.58 -12.06
N SER A 18 -0.76 -1.13 -10.89
CA SER A 18 -0.53 -2.57 -10.75
C SER A 18 -1.81 -3.39 -10.92
N GLN A 19 -2.95 -2.91 -10.40
CA GLN A 19 -4.26 -3.53 -10.62
C GLN A 19 -4.67 -3.55 -12.09
N ASN A 20 -4.28 -2.53 -12.86
CA ASN A 20 -4.52 -2.46 -14.31
C ASN A 20 -3.50 -3.25 -15.15
N GLY A 21 -2.47 -3.86 -14.52
CA GLY A 21 -1.38 -4.53 -15.22
C GLY A 21 -0.35 -3.59 -15.87
N GLU A 22 -0.39 -2.29 -15.55
CA GLU A 22 0.51 -1.25 -16.06
C GLU A 22 1.80 -1.09 -15.23
N LEU A 23 1.89 -1.77 -14.09
CA LEU A 23 3.05 -1.80 -13.20
C LEU A 23 3.21 -3.21 -12.58
N PRO A 24 4.39 -3.84 -12.66
CA PRO A 24 4.64 -5.11 -11.99
C PRO A 24 4.41 -4.99 -10.47
N GLN A 25 3.74 -5.98 -9.87
CA GLN A 25 3.47 -5.98 -8.43
C GLN A 25 4.75 -5.90 -7.59
N SER A 26 5.86 -6.49 -8.05
CA SER A 26 7.17 -6.39 -7.40
C SER A 26 7.70 -4.95 -7.35
N GLU A 27 7.47 -4.15 -8.40
CA GLU A 27 7.86 -2.74 -8.44
C GLU A 27 6.96 -1.89 -7.54
N MET A 28 5.66 -2.15 -7.56
CA MET A 28 4.71 -1.56 -6.60
C MET A 28 5.12 -1.86 -5.15
N ILE A 29 5.41 -3.11 -4.80
CA ILE A 29 5.84 -3.51 -3.45
C ILE A 29 7.11 -2.76 -3.03
N ARG A 30 8.11 -2.68 -3.91
CA ARG A 30 9.36 -1.94 -3.62
C ARG A 30 9.09 -0.47 -3.32
N LEU A 31 8.25 0.19 -4.12
CA LEU A 31 7.86 1.58 -3.89
C LEU A 31 7.11 1.74 -2.55
N TRP A 32 6.20 0.82 -2.25
CA TRP A 32 5.45 0.86 -0.99
C TRP A 32 6.35 0.68 0.24
N ARG A 33 7.34 -0.21 0.17
CA ARG A 33 8.32 -0.40 1.26
C ARG A 33 9.25 0.80 1.42
N SER A 34 9.61 1.50 0.34
CA SER A 34 10.48 2.68 0.42
C SER A 34 9.76 3.91 0.93
N GLU A 35 8.50 4.10 0.52
CA GLU A 35 7.72 5.30 0.87
C GLU A 35 7.01 5.18 2.22
N SER A 36 6.74 3.97 2.74
CA SER A 36 5.96 3.79 3.99
C SER A 36 6.56 4.53 5.19
N ALA A 37 7.89 4.56 5.30
CA ALA A 37 8.61 5.25 6.38
C ALA A 37 8.38 6.77 6.38
N SER A 38 8.08 7.38 5.22
CA SER A 38 7.85 8.83 5.12
C SER A 38 6.47 9.25 5.62
N LEU A 39 5.56 8.29 5.85
CA LEU A 39 4.19 8.58 6.29
C LEU A 39 4.12 8.92 7.79
N ALA A 40 5.15 8.62 8.58
CA ALA A 40 5.18 8.88 10.03
C ALA A 40 3.88 8.42 10.75
N LEU A 41 3.36 7.25 10.36
CA LEU A 41 2.17 6.66 10.94
C LEU A 41 2.50 5.94 12.27
N PRO A 42 1.52 5.71 13.16
CA PRO A 42 1.71 4.87 14.34
C PRO A 42 2.14 3.45 13.98
N ALA A 43 3.01 2.82 14.78
CA ALA A 43 3.62 1.51 14.51
C ALA A 43 2.64 0.39 14.12
N ARG A 44 1.40 0.41 14.65
CA ARG A 44 0.33 -0.53 14.27
C ARG A 44 0.02 -0.58 12.77
N PHE A 45 0.35 0.47 12.01
CA PHE A 45 0.18 0.49 10.56
C PHE A 45 1.22 -0.39 9.88
N ASP A 46 2.48 -0.37 10.33
CA ASP A 46 3.56 -1.23 9.82
C ASP A 46 3.33 -2.70 10.16
N GLU A 47 2.78 -2.99 11.35
CA GLU A 47 2.40 -4.34 11.78
C GLU A 47 1.38 -4.99 10.82
N VAL A 48 0.58 -4.20 10.11
CA VAL A 48 -0.37 -4.68 9.10
C VAL A 48 0.24 -4.61 7.69
N LEU A 49 0.97 -3.54 7.38
CA LEU A 49 1.49 -3.29 6.04
C LEU A 49 2.53 -4.34 5.64
N HIS A 50 3.53 -4.59 6.48
CA HIS A 50 4.62 -5.50 6.15
C HIS A 50 4.15 -6.93 5.83
N PRO A 51 3.36 -7.61 6.70
CA PRO A 51 2.90 -8.97 6.38
C PRO A 51 1.94 -8.98 5.19
N LEU A 52 1.23 -7.88 4.91
CA LEU A 52 0.38 -7.78 3.73
C LEU A 52 1.22 -7.71 2.44
N LEU A 53 2.28 -6.90 2.42
CA LEU A 53 3.21 -6.82 1.29
C LEU A 53 3.93 -8.15 1.06
N ASP A 54 4.34 -8.84 2.13
CA ASP A 54 4.97 -10.17 2.04
C ASP A 54 4.03 -11.20 1.39
N ARG A 55 2.73 -11.18 1.73
CA ARG A 55 1.73 -12.07 1.13
C ARG A 55 1.47 -11.75 -0.34
N ILE A 56 1.43 -10.46 -0.71
CA ILE A 56 1.31 -10.04 -2.11
C ILE A 56 2.52 -10.52 -2.90
N GLU A 57 3.73 -10.32 -2.37
CA GLU A 57 4.99 -10.75 -3.00
C GLU A 57 5.03 -12.26 -3.22
N ALA A 58 4.63 -13.04 -2.21
CA ALA A 58 4.49 -14.49 -2.36
C ALA A 58 3.45 -14.86 -3.43
N SER A 59 2.32 -14.16 -3.50
CA SER A 59 1.26 -14.45 -4.49
C SER A 59 1.71 -14.28 -5.94
N VAL A 60 2.70 -13.43 -6.20
CA VAL A 60 3.31 -13.25 -7.54
C VAL A 60 4.07 -14.51 -7.97
N LEU A 61 4.72 -15.21 -7.03
CA LEU A 61 5.60 -16.35 -7.32
C LEU A 61 4.84 -17.65 -7.62
N PHE A 62 3.56 -17.77 -7.23
CA PHE A 62 2.76 -19.01 -7.34
C PHE A 62 1.65 -18.95 -8.41
N SER A 63 1.82 -18.09 -9.43
CA SER A 63 0.73 -17.61 -10.28
C SER A 63 0.44 -18.44 -11.55
N GLU A 64 0.37 -19.78 -11.46
CA GLU A 64 0.05 -20.59 -12.67
C GLU A 64 -1.45 -20.72 -12.97
N GLU A 65 -2.39 -20.82 -12.02
CA GLU A 65 -3.83 -20.85 -12.40
C GLU A 65 -4.85 -20.59 -11.27
N SER A 66 -4.44 -20.53 -9.99
CA SER A 66 -5.38 -20.73 -8.87
C SER A 66 -5.52 -19.59 -7.85
N CYS A 67 -4.79 -18.47 -7.99
CA CYS A 67 -4.78 -17.42 -6.95
C CYS A 67 -5.36 -16.05 -7.36
N SER A 68 -6.00 -15.91 -8.53
CA SER A 68 -6.54 -14.59 -8.96
C SER A 68 -7.50 -13.98 -7.94
N PHE A 69 -8.31 -14.81 -7.27
CA PHE A 69 -9.20 -14.35 -6.21
C PHE A 69 -8.42 -13.85 -5.00
N SER A 70 -7.53 -14.67 -4.43
CA SER A 70 -6.70 -14.29 -3.28
C SER A 70 -5.81 -13.08 -3.55
N GLN A 71 -5.29 -12.92 -4.77
CA GLN A 71 -4.47 -11.76 -5.14
C GLN A 71 -5.31 -10.47 -5.18
N LYS A 72 -6.51 -10.51 -5.75
CA LYS A 72 -7.43 -9.36 -5.75
C LYS A 72 -7.81 -8.94 -4.33
N ASP A 73 -8.11 -9.90 -3.45
CA ASP A 73 -8.40 -9.63 -2.03
C ASP A 73 -7.21 -9.00 -1.29
N LEU A 74 -5.98 -9.44 -1.58
CA LEU A 74 -4.77 -8.85 -1.00
C LEU A 74 -4.58 -7.41 -1.45
N LEU A 75 -4.77 -7.11 -2.74
CA LEU A 75 -4.69 -5.75 -3.27
C LEU A 75 -5.82 -4.85 -2.73
N ALA A 76 -7.04 -5.39 -2.56
CA ALA A 76 -8.15 -4.67 -1.94
C ALA A 76 -7.88 -4.37 -0.45
N SER A 77 -7.25 -5.31 0.26
CA SER A 77 -6.80 -5.09 1.64
C SER A 77 -5.75 -3.99 1.73
N LEU A 78 -4.86 -3.92 0.73
CA LEU A 78 -3.83 -2.87 0.65
C LEU A 78 -4.45 -1.50 0.36
N GLN A 79 -5.47 -1.44 -0.49
CA GLN A 79 -6.25 -0.23 -0.72
C GLN A 79 -6.93 0.25 0.58
N MET A 80 -7.58 -0.67 1.31
CA MET A 80 -8.21 -0.35 2.59
C MET A 80 -7.21 0.17 3.63
N TRP A 81 -5.98 -0.37 3.63
CA TRP A 81 -4.92 0.16 4.49
C TRP A 81 -4.58 1.61 4.11
N ALA A 82 -4.47 1.93 2.81
CA ALA A 82 -4.18 3.27 2.34
C ALA A 82 -5.28 4.28 2.68
N ASP A 83 -6.56 3.89 2.57
CA ASP A 83 -7.68 4.73 3.00
C ASP A 83 -7.59 5.09 4.49
N LYS A 84 -7.28 4.10 5.34
CA LYS A 84 -7.07 4.32 6.79
C LYS A 84 -5.85 5.19 7.07
N ALA A 85 -4.76 5.01 6.33
CA ALA A 85 -3.57 5.83 6.42
C ALA A 85 -3.91 7.29 6.07
N ARG A 86 -4.67 7.54 5.00
CA ARG A 86 -5.08 8.88 4.58
C ARG A 86 -5.91 9.60 5.63
N LEU A 87 -6.88 8.90 6.24
CA LEU A 87 -7.67 9.44 7.34
C LEU A 87 -6.77 9.83 8.51
N ARG A 88 -5.85 8.94 8.89
CA ARG A 88 -4.90 9.20 9.98
C ARG A 88 -3.99 10.38 9.69
N LEU A 89 -3.41 10.47 8.50
CA LEU A 89 -2.56 11.58 8.08
C LEU A 89 -3.32 12.91 8.11
N SER A 90 -4.53 12.94 7.56
CA SER A 90 -5.39 14.14 7.56
C SER A 90 -5.72 14.62 8.98
N SER A 91 -6.04 13.70 9.89
CA SER A 91 -6.28 14.03 11.30
C SER A 91 -5.03 14.55 12.02
N GLN A 92 -3.85 14.02 11.70
CA GLN A 92 -2.59 14.49 12.27
C GLN A 92 -2.24 15.89 11.77
N ASN A 93 -2.48 16.15 10.48
CA ASN A 93 -2.20 17.44 9.85
C ASN A 93 -3.09 18.57 10.37
N GLY A 94 -4.30 18.26 10.87
CA GLY A 94 -5.19 19.23 11.52
C GLY A 94 -4.90 19.47 13.01
N ALA A 95 -4.09 18.63 13.66
CA ALA A 95 -3.65 18.80 15.05
C ALA A 95 -2.33 19.59 15.17
N GLN A 96 -1.77 20.03 14.04
CA GLN A 96 -0.48 20.72 13.93
C GLN A 96 -0.64 22.22 13.59
N THR A 97 -1.88 22.73 13.63
CA THR A 97 -2.25 24.16 13.53
C THR A 97 -2.82 24.62 14.85
#